data_AF-A0A5C3KV52-F1
#
_entry.id   AF-A0A5C3KV52-F1
#
_cell.length_a   1.000
_cell.length_b   1.000
_cell.length_c   1.000
_cell.angle_alpha   90.00
_cell.angle_beta   90.00
_cell.angle_gamma   90.00
#
_symmetry.space_group_name_H-M   'P 1'
#
loop_
_entity.id
_entity.type
_entity.pdbx_description
1 polymer ?
#
loop_
_entity_poly.entity_id
_entity_poly.type
_entity_poly.pdbx_seq_one_letter_code
_entity_poly.pdbx_strand_id
1 'polypeptide(L)'
;MNRYLLQSLRTTGRCQWRRTNPPPTRKSIWNVQTHKFSSLSTKTTVSRIGPQTRWYATSNSDGNPPKAVENSEQAQDQPPWIDVLENTSNGPWLTQLVSEEKLRLQLAHGLIYQMILYLNQPSQKKGDLEAGAQFLSLFQTAKVPANSEIARARTAFAKLTRAIVLQIATISLDSPFRKAHPEIFDVTKTLMDIQQKHLDNVDDHHGFSEDWSAFWEASQPVLVDLFEKLDGAGFNMEPVPDMEAS
;
A
#
# COMPACT_ATOMS: atom_id res chain seq x y z
N MET A 1 -58.23 58.58 20.50
CA MET A 1 -57.11 58.07 19.68
C MET A 1 -57.52 56.70 19.16
N ASN A 2 -58.19 56.63 18.00
CA ASN A 2 -57.64 56.28 16.67
C ASN A 2 -56.74 55.01 16.69
N ARG A 3 -56.88 53.99 15.83
CA ARG A 3 -57.83 53.56 14.78
C ARG A 3 -57.22 52.28 14.16
N TYR A 4 -58.05 51.27 13.83
CA TYR A 4 -57.99 50.40 12.62
C TYR A 4 -56.86 49.35 12.40
N LEU A 5 -57.24 48.08 12.15
CA LEU A 5 -57.41 47.32 10.87
C LEU A 5 -56.10 46.67 10.38
N LEU A 6 -56.00 45.34 10.43
CA LEU A 6 -56.39 44.32 9.42
C LEU A 6 -55.34 44.05 8.33
N GLN A 7 -55.06 42.75 8.23
CA GLN A 7 -54.93 41.92 7.02
C GLN A 7 -53.75 42.08 6.06
N SER A 8 -53.11 40.91 5.90
CA SER A 8 -52.84 40.21 4.63
C SER A 8 -51.81 40.83 3.70
N LEU A 9 -50.77 40.06 3.41
CA LEU A 9 -50.53 39.58 2.04
C LEU A 9 -49.74 38.26 2.08
N ARG A 10 -50.34 37.24 1.47
CA ARG A 10 -49.67 36.01 1.03
C ARG A 10 -48.74 36.36 -0.12
N THR A 11 -47.50 35.88 -0.10
CA THR A 11 -46.78 35.54 -1.32
C THR A 11 -45.99 34.25 -1.13
N THR A 12 -46.27 33.38 -2.07
CA THR A 12 -45.72 32.06 -2.37
C THR A 12 -44.20 32.04 -2.48
N GLY A 13 -43.56 31.11 -1.77
CA GLY A 13 -42.16 30.72 -1.95
C GLY A 13 -42.00 29.23 -1.71
N ARG A 14 -42.57 28.41 -2.59
CA ARG A 14 -42.47 26.96 -2.57
C ARG A 14 -41.04 26.58 -2.99
N CYS A 15 -40.12 26.43 -2.04
CA CYS A 15 -38.79 25.87 -2.30
C CYS A 15 -38.93 24.41 -2.71
N GLN A 16 -38.91 24.17 -4.02
CA GLN A 16 -38.64 22.86 -4.60
C GLN A 16 -37.23 22.43 -4.18
N TRP A 17 -37.17 21.47 -3.25
CA TRP A 17 -35.97 20.66 -3.07
C TRP A 17 -35.75 19.85 -4.35
N ARG A 18 -34.90 20.37 -5.22
CA ARG A 18 -34.36 19.65 -6.36
C ARG A 18 -33.54 18.50 -5.79
N ARG A 19 -34.09 17.27 -5.83
CA ARG A 19 -33.34 16.04 -5.62
C ARG A 19 -32.28 15.97 -6.72
N THR A 20 -31.09 16.46 -6.44
CA THR A 20 -29.90 16.09 -7.19
C THR A 20 -29.63 14.63 -6.86
N ASN A 21 -29.73 13.77 -7.87
CA ASN A 21 -29.28 12.39 -7.75
C ASN A 21 -27.85 12.38 -7.20
N PRO A 22 -27.53 11.52 -6.22
CA PRO A 22 -26.14 11.32 -5.81
C PRO A 22 -25.33 10.88 -7.04
N PRO A 23 -24.07 11.35 -7.18
CA PRO A 23 -23.18 10.82 -8.20
C PRO A 23 -23.06 9.30 -8.04
N PRO A 24 -22.87 8.54 -9.14
CA PRO A 24 -22.68 7.10 -9.04
C PRO A 24 -21.47 6.85 -8.14
N THR A 25 -21.73 6.31 -6.95
CA THR A 25 -20.69 5.76 -6.08
C THR A 25 -19.87 4.80 -6.93
N ARG A 26 -18.64 5.20 -7.21
CA ARG A 26 -17.60 4.33 -7.79
C ARG A 26 -17.52 3.13 -6.86
N LYS A 27 -18.10 2.01 -7.29
CA LYS A 27 -18.07 0.74 -6.54
C LYS A 27 -16.60 0.49 -6.19
N SER A 28 -16.27 0.55 -4.91
CA SER A 28 -14.94 0.15 -4.45
C SER A 28 -14.75 -1.31 -4.86
N ILE A 29 -13.70 -1.55 -5.64
CA ILE A 29 -13.32 -2.88 -6.12
C ILE A 29 -12.61 -3.68 -5.01
N TRP A 30 -12.41 -3.07 -3.83
CA TRP A 30 -11.74 -3.69 -2.69
C TRP A 30 -12.73 -4.39 -1.75
N ASN A 31 -13.39 -5.43 -2.25
CA ASN A 31 -13.96 -6.45 -1.37
C ASN A 31 -12.82 -7.33 -0.85
N VAL A 32 -12.09 -6.87 0.17
CA VAL A 32 -11.22 -7.74 0.95
C VAL A 32 -12.12 -8.55 1.88
N GLN A 33 -12.53 -9.72 1.39
CA GLN A 33 -13.33 -10.68 2.13
C GLN A 33 -12.47 -11.26 3.25
N THR A 34 -12.63 -10.74 4.47
CA THR A 34 -11.99 -11.26 5.68
C THR A 34 -12.66 -12.59 6.07
N HIS A 35 -12.24 -13.67 5.41
CA HIS A 35 -12.63 -15.01 5.82
C HIS A 35 -11.96 -15.35 7.15
N LYS A 36 -12.77 -15.41 8.22
CA LYS A 36 -12.42 -16.08 9.48
C LYS A 36 -12.06 -17.53 9.17
N PHE A 37 -10.78 -17.86 9.21
CA PHE A 37 -10.30 -19.24 9.11
C PHE A 37 -10.48 -19.94 10.46
N SER A 38 -11.48 -20.82 10.53
CA SER A 38 -11.60 -21.82 11.58
C SER A 38 -10.47 -22.82 11.46
N SER A 39 -9.73 -23.01 12.56
CA SER A 39 -8.65 -23.98 12.70
C SER A 39 -9.17 -25.42 12.58
N LEU A 40 -8.74 -26.15 11.55
CA LEU A 40 -8.84 -27.60 11.50
C LEU A 40 -7.43 -28.19 11.58
N SER A 41 -7.17 -28.77 12.74
CA SER A 41 -6.03 -29.64 13.05
C SER A 41 -6.08 -30.91 12.21
N THR A 42 -5.03 -31.17 11.43
CA THR A 42 -4.72 -32.49 10.90
C THR A 42 -3.26 -32.85 11.12
N LYS A 43 -3.08 -34.14 11.41
CA LYS A 43 -1.94 -34.77 12.06
C LYS A 43 -0.70 -34.82 11.18
N THR A 44 0.44 -34.56 11.81
CA THR A 44 1.80 -34.76 11.32
C THR A 44 2.08 -36.24 11.03
N THR A 45 2.45 -36.55 9.78
CA THR A 45 3.18 -37.78 9.45
C THR A 45 4.58 -37.39 9.02
N VAL A 46 5.55 -37.80 9.84
CA VAL A 46 6.99 -37.67 9.61
C VAL A 46 7.39 -38.60 8.48
N SER A 47 8.11 -38.08 7.48
CA SER A 47 8.98 -38.91 6.66
C SER A 47 10.28 -38.18 6.35
N ARG A 48 11.37 -38.85 6.68
CA ARG A 48 12.75 -38.38 6.79
C ARG A 48 13.54 -39.09 5.70
N ILE A 49 13.97 -38.39 4.64
CA ILE A 49 15.01 -38.87 3.72
C ILE A 49 15.89 -37.67 3.36
N GLY A 50 17.20 -37.88 3.46
CA GLY A 50 18.25 -36.85 3.53
C GLY A 50 18.67 -36.18 2.21
N PRO A 51 19.86 -35.53 2.21
CA PRO A 51 20.20 -34.47 1.27
C PRO A 51 20.80 -35.03 -0.03
N GLN A 52 20.42 -34.45 -1.18
CA GLN A 52 21.21 -34.57 -2.41
C GLN A 52 21.46 -33.22 -3.04
N THR A 53 22.68 -32.73 -2.83
CA THR A 53 23.40 -31.79 -3.68
C THR A 53 23.63 -32.45 -5.04
N ARG A 54 23.18 -31.85 -6.13
CA ARG A 54 23.53 -32.29 -7.49
C ARG A 54 23.93 -31.10 -8.35
N TRP A 55 25.24 -30.91 -8.46
CA TRP A 55 25.89 -30.13 -9.50
C TRP A 55 26.26 -31.07 -10.64
N TYR A 56 25.93 -30.75 -11.88
CA TYR A 56 26.73 -31.16 -13.05
C TYR A 56 26.59 -30.13 -14.17
N ALA A 57 27.72 -29.54 -14.54
CA ALA A 57 28.01 -29.09 -15.88
C ALA A 57 29.16 -29.97 -16.40
N THR A 58 28.96 -30.66 -17.52
CA THR A 58 30.01 -30.98 -18.50
C THR A 58 29.35 -31.33 -19.82
N SER A 59 29.84 -30.65 -20.86
CA SER A 59 29.57 -30.78 -22.29
C SER A 59 29.90 -32.16 -22.87
N ASN A 60 29.17 -32.57 -23.91
CA ASN A 60 29.78 -33.15 -25.12
C ASN A 60 28.84 -33.10 -26.33
N SER A 61 29.50 -32.90 -27.48
CA SER A 61 29.03 -32.67 -28.84
C SER A 61 28.42 -33.90 -29.50
N ASP A 62 27.34 -33.69 -30.27
CA ASP A 62 27.09 -34.20 -31.63
C ASP A 62 25.62 -34.59 -31.87
N GLY A 63 25.01 -33.95 -32.88
CA GLY A 63 23.83 -34.48 -33.57
C GLY A 63 22.55 -33.65 -33.41
N ASN A 64 22.34 -32.73 -34.36
CA ASN A 64 21.13 -31.94 -34.62
C ASN A 64 20.64 -31.02 -33.49
N PRO A 65 20.58 -29.69 -33.68
CA PRO A 65 19.87 -28.84 -32.74
C PRO A 65 18.36 -29.18 -32.83
N PRO A 66 17.70 -29.68 -31.77
CA PRO A 66 16.27 -29.44 -31.68
C PRO A 66 16.14 -27.91 -31.68
N LYS A 67 15.37 -27.37 -32.63
CA LYS A 67 14.95 -25.97 -32.59
C LYS A 67 14.50 -25.70 -31.17
N ALA A 68 15.32 -24.99 -30.41
CA ALA A 68 14.89 -24.36 -29.19
C ALA A 68 13.72 -23.50 -29.63
N VAL A 69 12.52 -23.93 -29.25
CA VAL A 69 11.42 -23.00 -29.16
C VAL A 69 11.87 -22.06 -28.05
N GLU A 70 12.56 -21.00 -28.46
CA GLU A 70 12.71 -19.77 -27.69
C GLU A 70 11.30 -19.23 -27.49
N ASN A 71 10.55 -19.82 -26.56
CA ASN A 71 9.50 -19.13 -25.86
C ASN A 71 10.17 -18.23 -24.80
N SER A 72 10.97 -17.30 -25.31
CA SER A 72 11.30 -16.04 -24.66
C SER A 72 10.21 -15.03 -25.02
N GLU A 73 8.94 -15.45 -25.02
CA GLU A 73 7.80 -14.56 -25.18
C GLU A 73 7.59 -13.81 -23.86
N GLN A 74 8.08 -12.58 -23.84
CA GLN A 74 7.52 -11.45 -23.09
C GLN A 74 7.58 -11.55 -21.56
N ALA A 75 8.78 -11.52 -21.01
CA ALA A 75 9.01 -11.18 -19.60
C ALA A 75 9.47 -9.72 -19.38
N GLN A 76 9.51 -8.88 -20.41
CA GLN A 76 10.19 -7.59 -20.33
C GLN A 76 9.24 -6.45 -20.70
N ASP A 77 8.73 -5.78 -19.66
CA ASP A 77 8.40 -4.34 -19.67
C ASP A 77 7.86 -3.87 -18.32
N GLN A 78 7.58 -4.78 -17.37
CA GLN A 78 7.30 -4.36 -16.01
C GLN A 78 8.60 -3.94 -15.31
N PRO A 79 8.63 -2.76 -14.67
CA PRO A 79 9.78 -2.34 -13.90
C PRO A 79 10.06 -3.40 -12.82
N PRO A 80 11.33 -3.61 -12.44
CA PRO A 80 11.66 -4.44 -11.31
C PRO A 80 11.12 -3.77 -10.04
N TRP A 81 9.87 -4.08 -9.68
CA TRP A 81 9.12 -3.39 -8.62
C TRP A 81 9.86 -3.42 -7.28
N ILE A 82 10.60 -4.50 -7.01
CA ILE A 82 11.47 -4.59 -5.84
C ILE A 82 12.59 -3.54 -5.88
N ASP A 83 13.26 -3.36 -7.02
CA ASP A 83 14.36 -2.39 -7.14
C ASP A 83 13.83 -0.96 -7.00
N VAL A 84 12.64 -0.66 -7.55
CA VAL A 84 11.98 0.64 -7.33
C VAL A 84 11.71 0.86 -5.84
N LEU A 85 11.07 -0.11 -5.20
CA LEU A 85 10.73 -0.05 -3.77
C LEU A 85 11.98 0.12 -2.90
N GLU A 86 13.05 -0.61 -3.20
CA GLU A 86 14.32 -0.51 -2.48
C GLU A 86 15.00 0.83 -2.69
N ASN A 87 15.10 1.28 -3.94
CA ASN A 87 15.70 2.58 -4.27
C ASN A 87 14.94 3.71 -3.57
N THR A 88 13.60 3.65 -3.54
CA THR A 88 12.80 4.59 -2.76
C THR A 88 13.13 4.47 -1.27
N SER A 89 13.08 3.26 -0.69
CA SER A 89 13.28 3.02 0.75
C SER A 89 14.70 3.34 1.27
N ASN A 90 15.70 3.33 0.41
CA ASN A 90 17.09 3.65 0.71
C ASN A 90 17.46 5.09 0.33
N GLY A 91 16.50 5.87 -0.18
CA GLY A 91 16.71 7.25 -0.55
C GLY A 91 17.09 8.11 0.68
N PRO A 92 18.20 8.87 0.64
CA PRO A 92 18.60 9.72 1.76
C PRO A 92 17.59 10.84 2.05
N TRP A 93 16.69 11.11 1.11
CA TRP A 93 15.61 12.08 1.25
C TRP A 93 14.47 11.60 2.15
N LEU A 94 14.34 10.29 2.43
CA LEU A 94 13.26 9.78 3.30
C LEU A 94 13.39 10.25 4.75
N THR A 95 14.61 10.47 5.22
CA THR A 95 14.90 10.98 6.56
C THR A 95 14.89 12.51 6.62
N GLN A 96 14.83 13.18 5.46
CA GLN A 96 14.79 14.63 5.37
C GLN A 96 13.34 15.11 5.41
N LEU A 97 13.08 16.08 6.26
CA LEU A 97 11.75 16.65 6.39
C LEU A 97 11.50 17.63 5.25
N VAL A 98 10.44 17.40 4.47
CA VAL A 98 10.06 18.33 3.38
C VAL A 98 9.56 19.64 3.98
N SER A 99 9.93 20.80 3.45
CA SER A 99 9.53 22.08 4.06
C SER A 99 8.03 22.34 4.00
N GLU A 100 7.38 22.00 2.88
CA GLU A 100 5.96 22.27 2.64
C GLU A 100 5.06 21.15 3.16
N GLU A 101 4.10 21.49 4.02
CA GLU A 101 3.19 20.52 4.66
C GLU A 101 2.32 19.77 3.65
N LYS A 102 1.85 20.45 2.59
CA LYS A 102 1.08 19.80 1.51
C LYS A 102 1.90 18.72 0.81
N LEU A 103 3.16 19.03 0.47
CA LEU A 103 4.07 18.08 -0.14
C LEU A 103 4.37 16.90 0.79
N ARG A 104 4.41 17.09 2.12
CA ARG A 104 4.55 15.96 3.06
C ARG A 104 3.38 14.98 2.96
N LEU A 105 2.15 15.49 2.87
CA LEU A 105 0.95 14.67 2.72
C LEU A 105 0.91 13.96 1.37
N GLN A 106 1.27 14.66 0.29
CA GLN A 106 1.38 14.08 -1.04
C GLN A 106 2.47 13.01 -1.13
N LEU A 107 3.63 13.26 -0.50
CA LEU A 107 4.71 12.30 -0.41
C LEU A 107 4.24 11.05 0.33
N ALA A 108 3.61 11.19 1.50
CA ALA A 108 3.07 10.07 2.24
C ALA A 108 2.09 9.23 1.41
N HIS A 109 1.18 9.88 0.68
CA HIS A 109 0.28 9.20 -0.25
C HIS A 109 1.06 8.42 -1.32
N GLY A 110 2.06 9.03 -1.95
CA GLY A 110 2.91 8.39 -2.96
C GLY A 110 3.68 7.18 -2.41
N LEU A 111 4.21 7.26 -1.18
CA LEU A 111 4.91 6.15 -0.55
C LEU A 111 3.97 4.96 -0.28
N ILE A 112 2.75 5.22 0.23
CA ILE A 112 1.76 4.16 0.45
C ILE A 112 1.31 3.57 -0.89
N TYR A 113 1.10 4.40 -1.91
CA TYR A 113 0.75 3.94 -3.26
C TYR A 113 1.83 2.99 -3.82
N GLN A 114 3.11 3.33 -3.67
CA GLN A 114 4.23 2.47 -4.09
C GLN A 114 4.20 1.10 -3.38
N MET A 115 3.88 1.07 -2.09
CA MET A 115 3.71 -0.18 -1.33
C MET A 115 2.54 -1.00 -1.91
N ILE A 116 1.40 -0.35 -2.19
CA ILE A 116 0.23 -1.02 -2.78
C ILE A 116 0.55 -1.57 -4.18
N LEU A 117 1.29 -0.84 -5.01
CA LEU A 117 1.71 -1.31 -6.33
C LEU A 117 2.57 -2.59 -6.25
N TYR A 118 3.53 -2.62 -5.32
CA TYR A 118 4.36 -3.82 -5.09
C TYR A 118 3.49 -5.03 -4.73
N LEU A 119 2.53 -4.89 -3.81
CA LEU A 119 1.67 -5.99 -3.39
C LEU A 119 0.75 -6.51 -4.50
N ASN A 120 0.42 -5.68 -5.49
CA ASN A 120 -0.45 -6.04 -6.61
C ASN A 120 0.31 -6.64 -7.81
N GLN A 121 1.65 -6.70 -7.78
CA GLN A 121 2.46 -7.18 -8.89
C GLN A 121 2.05 -8.59 -9.42
N PRO A 122 1.82 -9.62 -8.58
CA PRO A 122 1.52 -10.97 -9.08
C PRO A 122 0.20 -11.04 -9.85
N SER A 123 -0.80 -10.26 -9.43
CA SER A 123 -2.13 -10.19 -10.06
C SER A 123 -2.06 -9.59 -11.47
N GLN A 124 -1.06 -8.75 -11.76
CA GLN A 124 -0.93 -8.07 -13.04
C GLN A 124 -0.34 -8.94 -14.16
N LYS A 125 0.44 -9.98 -13.83
CA LYS A 125 1.11 -10.78 -14.86
C LYS A 125 0.17 -11.72 -15.62
N LYS A 126 -0.95 -12.15 -15.03
CA LYS A 126 -1.86 -13.14 -15.64
C LYS A 126 -3.35 -12.96 -15.34
N GLY A 127 -3.76 -11.88 -14.67
CA GLY A 127 -5.15 -11.74 -14.17
C GLY A 127 -5.52 -12.82 -13.15
N ASP A 128 -4.51 -13.49 -12.58
CA ASP A 128 -4.66 -14.59 -11.66
C ASP A 128 -4.85 -14.04 -10.24
N LEU A 129 -6.12 -13.90 -9.86
CA LEU A 129 -6.52 -13.46 -8.53
C LEU A 129 -6.04 -14.42 -7.42
N GLU A 130 -5.89 -15.72 -7.74
CA GLU A 130 -5.45 -16.72 -6.78
C GLU A 130 -3.96 -16.55 -6.48
N ALA A 131 -3.14 -16.30 -7.51
CA ALA A 131 -1.72 -15.97 -7.34
C ALA A 131 -1.50 -14.72 -6.49
N GLY A 132 -2.34 -13.68 -6.67
CA GLY A 132 -2.31 -12.47 -5.84
C GLY A 132 -2.61 -12.77 -4.37
N ALA A 133 -3.66 -13.54 -4.09
CA ALA A 133 -4.02 -13.92 -2.72
C ALA A 133 -2.94 -14.78 -2.05
N GLN A 134 -2.35 -15.73 -2.78
CA GLN A 134 -1.24 -16.55 -2.30
C GLN A 134 -0.01 -15.68 -1.99
N PHE A 135 0.32 -14.72 -2.84
CA PHE A 135 1.43 -13.81 -2.59
C PHE A 135 1.22 -12.96 -1.34
N LEU A 136 0.03 -12.40 -1.13
CA LEU A 136 -0.27 -11.63 0.09
C LEU A 136 -0.13 -12.50 1.35
N SER A 137 -0.60 -13.75 1.29
CA SER A 137 -0.44 -14.71 2.39
C SER A 137 1.04 -15.03 2.67
N LEU A 138 1.85 -15.24 1.63
CA LEU A 138 3.29 -15.45 1.75
C LEU A 138 3.99 -14.20 2.29
N PHE A 139 3.63 -13.02 1.78
CA PHE A 139 4.17 -11.75 2.21
C PHE A 139 3.93 -11.52 3.70
N GLN A 140 2.77 -11.91 4.23
CA GLN A 140 2.47 -11.82 5.66
C GLN A 140 3.19 -12.89 6.51
N THR A 141 3.15 -14.17 6.11
CA THR A 141 3.44 -15.28 7.03
C THR A 141 4.70 -16.08 6.72
N ALA A 142 5.24 -15.99 5.50
CA ALA A 142 6.32 -16.88 5.09
C ALA A 142 7.62 -16.58 5.85
N LYS A 143 8.27 -17.65 6.32
CA LYS A 143 9.68 -17.62 6.76
C LYS A 143 10.54 -17.69 5.52
N VAL A 144 11.26 -16.61 5.24
CA VAL A 144 12.06 -16.47 4.02
C VAL A 144 13.50 -16.11 4.36
N PRO A 145 14.48 -16.51 3.53
CA PRO A 145 15.86 -16.07 3.69
C PRO A 145 15.98 -14.54 3.67
N ALA A 146 16.95 -13.99 4.42
CA ALA A 146 17.13 -12.54 4.54
C ALA A 146 17.41 -11.82 3.21
N ASN A 147 17.98 -12.52 2.22
CA ASN A 147 18.27 -12.02 0.88
C ASN A 147 17.14 -12.27 -0.14
N SER A 148 16.02 -12.87 0.27
CA SER A 148 14.87 -13.08 -0.59
C SER A 148 14.19 -11.75 -0.95
N GLU A 149 13.50 -11.72 -2.07
CA GLU A 149 12.70 -10.55 -2.49
C GLU A 149 11.68 -10.13 -1.42
N ILE A 150 10.99 -11.11 -0.82
CA ILE A 150 10.02 -10.85 0.26
C ILE A 150 10.70 -10.21 1.47
N ALA A 151 11.85 -10.71 1.92
CA ALA A 151 12.57 -10.13 3.07
C ALA A 151 13.04 -8.70 2.79
N ARG A 152 13.53 -8.45 1.57
CA ARG A 152 13.93 -7.12 1.07
C ARG A 152 12.75 -6.16 1.04
N ALA A 153 11.61 -6.58 0.49
CA ALA A 153 10.39 -5.79 0.44
C ALA A 153 9.83 -5.47 1.84
N ARG A 154 9.84 -6.43 2.77
CA ARG A 154 9.44 -6.21 4.17
C ARG A 154 10.28 -5.13 4.84
N THR A 155 11.60 -5.18 4.63
CA THR A 155 12.54 -4.17 5.12
C THR A 155 12.22 -2.79 4.52
N ALA A 156 11.98 -2.74 3.20
CA ALA A 156 11.60 -1.50 2.53
C ALA A 156 10.27 -0.93 3.08
N PHE A 157 9.26 -1.77 3.29
CA PHE A 157 7.96 -1.37 3.85
C PHE A 157 8.09 -0.75 5.24
N ALA A 158 8.94 -1.33 6.10
CA ALA A 158 9.20 -0.77 7.43
C ALA A 158 9.85 0.62 7.34
N LYS A 159 10.87 0.79 6.49
CA LYS A 159 11.51 2.10 6.25
C LYS A 159 10.53 3.14 5.72
N LEU A 160 9.72 2.77 4.73
CA LEU A 160 8.69 3.63 4.15
C LEU A 160 7.64 4.02 5.19
N THR A 161 7.23 3.09 6.06
CA THR A 161 6.28 3.37 7.16
C THR A 161 6.85 4.40 8.13
N ARG A 162 8.11 4.27 8.55
CA ARG A 162 8.79 5.27 9.40
C ARG A 162 8.83 6.65 8.71
N ALA A 163 9.12 6.68 7.42
CA ALA A 163 9.14 7.92 6.66
C ALA A 163 7.75 8.57 6.57
N ILE A 164 6.69 7.80 6.31
CA ILE A 164 5.30 8.28 6.30
C ILE A 164 4.95 8.93 7.64
N VAL A 165 5.23 8.24 8.75
CA VAL A 165 4.99 8.76 10.10
C VAL A 165 5.79 10.05 10.34
N LEU A 166 7.08 10.08 10.00
CA LEU A 166 7.93 11.26 10.14
C LEU A 166 7.34 12.47 9.40
N GLN A 167 6.91 12.30 8.14
CA GLN A 167 6.40 13.40 7.32
C GLN A 167 5.08 13.94 7.86
N ILE A 168 4.14 13.09 8.29
CA ILE A 168 2.82 13.53 8.74
C ILE A 168 2.84 13.99 10.21
N ALA A 169 3.47 13.22 11.11
CA ALA A 169 3.42 13.48 12.55
C ALA A 169 4.10 14.80 12.95
N THR A 170 5.07 15.27 12.16
CA THR A 170 5.82 16.52 12.40
C THR A 170 5.12 17.78 11.89
N ILE A 171 3.97 17.67 11.22
CA ILE A 171 3.15 18.83 10.84
C ILE A 171 2.68 19.55 12.11
N SER A 172 2.72 20.89 12.13
CA SER A 172 2.39 21.67 13.35
C SER A 172 0.94 21.44 13.79
N LEU A 173 0.69 21.44 15.11
CA LEU A 173 -0.67 21.34 15.68
C LEU A 173 -1.60 22.47 15.21
N ASP A 174 -1.03 23.64 14.91
CA ASP A 174 -1.78 24.81 14.43
C ASP A 174 -2.03 24.82 12.92
N SER A 175 -1.46 23.86 12.19
CA SER A 175 -1.56 23.76 10.73
C SER A 175 -3.01 23.77 10.25
N PRO A 176 -3.33 24.52 9.17
CA PRO A 176 -4.65 24.45 8.55
C PRO A 176 -5.00 23.03 8.09
N PHE A 177 -4.01 22.21 7.71
CA PHE A 177 -4.25 20.82 7.30
C PHE A 177 -4.74 19.95 8.44
N ARG A 178 -4.21 20.12 9.67
CA ARG A 178 -4.71 19.41 10.86
C ARG A 178 -6.13 19.79 11.23
N LYS A 179 -6.48 21.07 11.04
CA LYS A 179 -7.84 21.57 11.30
C LYS A 179 -8.83 21.10 10.24
N ALA A 180 -8.41 21.03 8.98
CA ALA A 180 -9.24 20.61 7.86
C ALA A 180 -9.43 19.08 7.77
N HIS A 181 -8.41 18.30 8.14
CA HIS A 181 -8.37 16.84 8.00
C HIS A 181 -7.89 16.14 9.28
N PRO A 182 -8.55 16.34 10.42
CA PRO A 182 -8.12 15.75 11.70
C PRO A 182 -7.98 14.22 11.64
N GLU A 183 -8.82 13.55 10.85
CA GLU A 183 -8.86 12.10 10.68
C GLU A 183 -7.56 11.51 10.11
N ILE A 184 -6.83 12.24 9.26
CA ILE A 184 -5.52 11.80 8.73
C ILE A 184 -4.51 11.69 9.88
N PHE A 185 -4.56 12.62 10.82
CA PHE A 185 -3.61 12.70 11.93
C PHE A 185 -3.93 11.71 13.04
N ASP A 186 -5.21 11.40 13.27
CA ASP A 186 -5.62 10.35 14.20
C ASP A 186 -5.16 8.95 13.72
N VAL A 187 -5.30 8.68 12.41
CA VAL A 187 -4.80 7.44 11.80
C VAL A 187 -3.28 7.39 11.84
N THR A 188 -2.61 8.51 11.55
CA THR A 188 -1.14 8.62 11.66
C THR A 188 -0.66 8.37 13.08
N LYS A 189 -1.36 8.84 14.10
CA LYS A 189 -1.03 8.56 15.50
C LYS A 189 -1.10 7.06 15.80
N THR A 190 -2.14 6.40 15.32
CA THR A 190 -2.28 4.93 15.44
C THR A 190 -1.12 4.22 14.74
N LEU A 191 -0.73 4.68 13.55
CA LEU A 191 0.42 4.12 12.81
C LEU A 191 1.74 4.35 13.54
N MET A 192 1.91 5.51 14.17
CA MET A 192 3.08 5.84 15.01
C MET A 192 3.18 4.91 16.22
N ASP A 193 2.08 4.60 16.89
CA ASP A 193 2.06 3.66 18.01
C ASP A 193 2.44 2.24 17.57
N ILE A 194 1.97 1.79 16.39
CA ILE A 194 2.35 0.50 15.79
C ILE A 194 3.84 0.50 15.43
N GLN A 195 4.33 1.57 14.82
CA GLN A 195 5.74 1.73 14.47
C GLN A 195 6.62 1.64 15.71
N GLN A 196 6.30 2.39 16.77
CA GLN A 196 7.06 2.39 18.02
C GLN A 196 7.08 1.00 18.67
N LYS A 197 5.94 0.31 18.68
CA LYS A 197 5.81 -1.02 19.27
C LYS A 197 6.62 -2.09 18.53
N HIS A 198 6.65 -2.04 17.20
CA HIS A 198 7.16 -3.15 16.39
C HIS A 198 8.48 -2.86 15.68
N LEU A 199 8.82 -1.59 15.43
CA LEU A 199 9.96 -1.21 14.58
C LEU A 199 11.11 -0.55 15.36
N ASP A 200 10.89 0.05 16.54
CA ASP A 200 11.94 0.81 17.23
C ASP A 200 13.14 -0.03 17.67
N ASN A 201 12.94 -1.35 17.86
CA ASN A 201 14.01 -2.29 18.25
C ASN A 201 14.60 -3.06 17.06
N VAL A 202 14.18 -2.77 15.82
CA VAL A 202 14.63 -3.50 14.65
C VAL A 202 15.76 -2.74 13.96
N ASP A 203 16.96 -3.33 14.02
CA ASP A 203 18.11 -2.89 13.26
C ASP A 203 17.86 -3.06 11.75
N ASP A 204 18.04 -1.98 11.00
CA ASP A 204 17.86 -1.92 9.55
C ASP A 204 18.75 -2.91 8.77
N HIS A 205 19.76 -3.48 9.43
CA HIS A 205 20.74 -4.39 8.84
C HIS A 205 20.45 -5.88 9.05
N HIS A 206 19.61 -6.26 10.01
CA HIS A 206 19.39 -7.66 10.37
C HIS A 206 18.06 -8.26 9.86
N GLY A 207 17.20 -7.44 9.25
CA GLY A 207 15.96 -7.88 8.64
C GLY A 207 14.89 -8.31 9.67
N PHE A 208 13.63 -8.36 9.22
CA PHE A 208 12.51 -8.77 10.06
C PHE A 208 12.38 -10.30 10.09
N SER A 209 13.03 -10.97 11.05
CA SER A 209 12.98 -12.43 11.14
C SER A 209 11.80 -12.97 11.96
N GLU A 210 11.30 -12.24 12.96
CA GLU A 210 10.29 -12.78 13.90
C GLU A 210 9.02 -11.94 14.04
N ASP A 211 9.09 -10.60 14.04
CA ASP A 211 7.95 -9.73 14.34
C ASP A 211 7.17 -9.20 13.12
N TRP A 212 7.54 -9.62 11.90
CA TRP A 212 6.93 -9.09 10.67
C TRP A 212 5.42 -9.31 10.63
N SER A 213 4.94 -10.53 10.91
CA SER A 213 3.51 -10.86 10.78
C SER A 213 2.66 -9.99 11.71
N ALA A 214 3.13 -9.77 12.94
CA ALA A 214 2.43 -8.95 13.92
C ALA A 214 2.43 -7.46 13.51
N PHE A 215 3.57 -6.96 13.04
CA PHE A 215 3.65 -5.61 12.50
C PHE A 215 2.71 -5.42 11.31
N TRP A 216 2.73 -6.34 10.35
CA TRP A 216 1.95 -6.24 9.12
C TRP A 216 0.44 -6.33 9.39
N GLU A 217 0.01 -7.28 10.22
CA GLU A 217 -1.40 -7.43 10.61
C GLU A 217 -1.96 -6.17 11.28
N ALA A 218 -1.15 -5.49 12.11
CA ALA A 218 -1.53 -4.23 12.74
C ALA A 218 -1.48 -3.04 11.77
N SER A 219 -0.42 -2.93 10.97
CA SER A 219 -0.15 -1.75 10.13
C SER A 219 -0.94 -1.72 8.82
N GLN A 220 -1.18 -2.87 8.18
CA GLN A 220 -1.87 -2.94 6.89
C GLN A 220 -3.22 -2.19 6.88
N PRO A 221 -4.19 -2.46 7.81
CA PRO A 221 -5.47 -1.76 7.78
C PRO A 221 -5.31 -0.25 7.99
N VAL A 222 -4.34 0.16 8.82
CA VAL A 222 -4.07 1.57 9.11
C VAL A 222 -3.45 2.29 7.91
N LEU A 223 -2.54 1.64 7.19
CA LEU A 223 -1.95 2.16 5.96
C LEU A 223 -3.00 2.32 4.84
N VAL A 224 -3.91 1.35 4.71
CA VAL A 224 -5.02 1.44 3.75
C VAL A 224 -5.98 2.57 4.11
N ASP A 225 -6.38 2.69 5.38
CA ASP A 225 -7.25 3.78 5.83
C ASP A 225 -6.59 5.16 5.65
N LEU A 226 -5.29 5.27 5.93
CA LEU A 226 -4.52 6.49 5.69
C LEU A 226 -4.46 6.84 4.20
N PHE A 227 -4.25 5.86 3.33
CA PHE A 227 -4.26 6.05 1.88
C PHE A 227 -5.61 6.58 1.38
N GLU A 228 -6.72 5.96 1.79
CA GLU A 228 -8.06 6.39 1.40
C GLU A 228 -8.39 7.82 1.86
N LYS A 229 -7.97 8.19 3.08
CA LYS A 229 -8.15 9.55 3.60
C LYS A 229 -7.31 10.58 2.85
N LEU A 230 -6.05 10.24 2.54
CA LEU A 230 -5.17 11.12 1.76
C LEU A 230 -5.70 11.33 0.33
N ASP A 231 -6.14 10.26 -0.34
CA ASP A 231 -6.73 10.33 -1.68
C ASP A 231 -8.04 11.14 -1.67
N GLY A 232 -8.93 10.86 -0.72
CA GLY A 232 -10.20 11.57 -0.56
C GLY A 232 -10.05 13.07 -0.25
N ALA A 233 -8.94 13.46 0.37
CA ALA A 233 -8.58 14.86 0.63
C ALA A 233 -7.85 15.54 -0.54
N GLY A 234 -7.57 14.83 -1.65
CA GLY A 234 -6.90 15.38 -2.82
C GLY A 234 -5.39 15.53 -2.66
N PHE A 235 -4.76 14.72 -1.81
CA PHE A 235 -3.30 14.63 -1.70
C PHE A 235 -2.70 13.56 -2.61
N ASN A 236 -3.47 13.06 -3.59
CA ASN A 236 -2.91 12.22 -4.62
C ASN A 236 -1.90 13.01 -5.48
N MET A 237 -0.87 12.30 -5.95
CA MET A 237 0.03 12.86 -6.95
C MET A 237 -0.68 12.71 -8.29
N GLU A 238 -1.27 13.79 -8.80
CA GLU A 238 -1.79 13.78 -10.16
C GLU A 238 -0.65 13.46 -11.14
N PRO A 239 -0.84 12.55 -12.09
CA PRO A 239 0.11 12.37 -13.17
C PRO A 239 0.23 13.72 -13.89
N VAL A 240 1.45 14.24 -14.00
CA VAL A 240 1.71 15.45 -14.79
C VAL A 240 1.14 15.17 -16.19
N PRO A 241 0.11 15.92 -16.64
CA PRO A 241 -0.46 15.68 -17.95
C PRO A 241 0.67 15.80 -18.96
N ASP A 242 0.82 14.78 -19.80
CA ASP A 242 1.81 14.76 -20.86
C ASP A 242 1.75 16.12 -21.56
N MET A 243 2.81 16.90 -21.42
CA MET A 243 2.91 18.15 -22.15
C MET A 243 3.02 17.72 -23.61
N GLU A 244 1.88 17.63 -24.28
CA GLU A 244 1.81 17.37 -25.71
C GLU A 244 2.73 18.39 -26.36
N ALA A 245 3.82 17.88 -26.93
CA ALA A 245 4.84 18.64 -27.60
C ALA A 245 4.16 19.49 -28.68
N SER A 246 3.95 20.77 -28.35
CA SER A 246 3.46 21.80 -29.27
C SER A 246 4.61 22.39 -30.07
#